data_AF-A0A8J4DEP0-F1
#
_entry.id   AF-A0A8J4DEP0-F1
#
_cell.length_a   1.000
_cell.length_b   1.000
_cell.length_c   1.000
_cell.angle_alpha   90.00
_cell.angle_beta   90.00
_cell.angle_gamma   90.00
#
_symmetry.space_group_name_H-M   'P 1'
#
loop_
_entity.id
_entity.type
_entity.pdbx_description
1 polymer ?
#
loop_
_entity_poly.entity_id
_entity_poly.type
_entity_poly.pdbx_seq_one_letter_code
_entity_poly.pdbx_strand_id
1 'polypeptide(L)'
;MIPHLDGVEASKASIRRRGLAASLRLLGVGIHDRLRAAASDLLQHTAAWLHAQPDAQSARQDAMPDQALTDGRNVSVVGRTEFQGLVSEAERRLRQVLLALLPPVGSWPVLEPAYIKLVGLEGELAVMQLSPDQLKAYFAKHPKEYEGGWRPVILSRFTLETSSYSPIKSVPRVTAPVLFISALRDQLCPAEQVRKAAELLPASSSSGGSSSSTGELVELDCTHFDAYLGEYLAAVTDSNVRFLRRHLQPPPADV
;
A
#
# COMPACT_ATOMS: atom_id res chain seq x y z
N MET A 1 3.35 -14.27 -6.99
CA MET A 1 3.18 -13.01 -7.74
C MET A 1 4.30 -12.08 -7.34
N ILE A 2 5.28 -11.93 -8.21
CA ILE A 2 6.35 -10.94 -8.04
C ILE A 2 5.79 -9.60 -8.54
N PRO A 3 6.04 -8.48 -7.87
CA PRO A 3 5.63 -7.17 -8.35
C PRO A 3 6.25 -6.93 -9.73
N HIS A 4 5.43 -7.10 -10.75
CA HIS A 4 5.75 -6.79 -12.13
C HIS A 4 5.28 -5.37 -12.42
N LEU A 5 5.79 -4.76 -13.48
CA LEU A 5 5.30 -3.43 -13.90
C LEU A 5 3.83 -3.47 -14.36
N ASP A 6 3.33 -4.66 -14.70
CA ASP A 6 1.93 -4.94 -15.05
C ASP A 6 1.37 -6.07 -14.17
N GLY A 7 0.50 -5.72 -13.21
CA GLY A 7 -0.09 -6.66 -12.26
C GLY A 7 -1.05 -7.68 -12.88
N VAL A 8 -1.67 -7.36 -14.02
CA VAL A 8 -2.56 -8.29 -14.74
C VAL A 8 -1.72 -9.38 -15.40
N GLU A 9 -0.68 -8.99 -16.12
CA GLU A 9 0.24 -9.97 -16.73
C GLU A 9 0.98 -10.77 -15.66
N ALA A 10 1.38 -10.14 -14.55
CA ALA A 10 1.95 -10.84 -13.39
C ALA A 10 1.00 -11.88 -12.81
N SER A 11 -0.30 -11.58 -12.75
CA SER A 11 -1.31 -12.49 -12.24
C SER A 11 -1.51 -13.68 -13.19
N LYS A 12 -1.56 -13.43 -14.50
CA LYS A 12 -1.65 -14.49 -15.52
C LYS A 12 -0.42 -15.40 -15.53
N ALA A 13 0.78 -14.82 -15.54
CA ALA A 13 2.04 -15.58 -15.43
C ALA A 13 2.09 -16.33 -14.08
N SER A 14 1.61 -15.64 -13.04
CA SER A 14 1.31 -16.13 -11.70
C SER A 14 0.63 -17.50 -11.73
N ILE A 15 -0.60 -17.51 -12.27
CA ILE A 15 -1.49 -18.67 -12.38
C ILE A 15 -0.88 -19.76 -13.26
N ARG A 16 -0.25 -19.40 -14.39
CA ARG A 16 0.43 -20.36 -15.27
C ARG A 16 1.55 -21.11 -14.56
N ARG A 17 2.35 -20.43 -13.73
CA ARG A 17 3.48 -21.02 -13.01
C ARG A 17 3.04 -21.87 -11.82
N ARG A 18 2.15 -21.36 -10.96
CA ARG A 18 1.78 -22.00 -9.68
C ARG A 18 0.53 -22.89 -9.76
N GLY A 19 -0.20 -22.83 -10.86
CA GLY A 19 -1.49 -23.49 -11.01
C GLY A 19 -2.66 -22.74 -10.36
N LEU A 20 -3.87 -23.14 -10.74
CA LEU A 20 -5.12 -22.52 -10.29
C LEU A 20 -5.34 -22.74 -8.79
N ALA A 21 -5.11 -23.95 -8.27
CA ALA A 21 -5.34 -24.29 -6.88
C ALA A 21 -4.52 -23.41 -5.90
N ALA A 22 -3.22 -23.25 -6.16
CA ALA A 22 -2.37 -22.38 -5.34
C ALA A 22 -2.76 -20.90 -5.45
N SER A 23 -3.21 -20.46 -6.64
CA SER A 23 -3.70 -19.09 -6.83
C SER A 23 -5.00 -18.83 -6.06
N LEU A 24 -5.94 -19.79 -6.05
CA LEU A 24 -7.17 -19.72 -5.26
C LEU A 24 -6.89 -19.74 -3.76
N ARG A 25 -5.89 -20.52 -3.29
CA ARG A 25 -5.46 -20.49 -1.89
C ARG A 25 -4.95 -19.09 -1.49
N LEU A 26 -4.13 -18.46 -2.32
CA LEU A 26 -3.64 -17.09 -2.07
C LEU A 26 -4.76 -16.05 -2.04
N LEU A 27 -5.75 -16.19 -2.92
CA LEU A 27 -6.95 -15.34 -2.91
C LEU A 27 -7.76 -15.57 -1.63
N GLY A 28 -7.98 -16.83 -1.25
CA GLY A 28 -8.73 -17.21 -0.06
C GLY A 28 -8.13 -16.66 1.22
N VAL A 29 -6.81 -16.78 1.42
CA VAL A 29 -6.14 -16.21 2.60
C VAL A 29 -6.20 -14.68 2.60
N GLY A 30 -6.16 -14.04 1.43
CA GLY A 30 -6.31 -12.59 1.31
C GLY A 30 -7.70 -12.11 1.71
N ILE A 31 -8.76 -12.77 1.20
CA ILE A 31 -10.17 -12.47 1.55
C ILE A 31 -10.39 -12.70 3.05
N HIS A 32 -9.93 -13.84 3.57
CA HIS A 32 -10.04 -14.17 4.99
C HIS A 32 -9.42 -13.07 5.88
N ASP A 33 -8.20 -12.63 5.55
CA ASP A 33 -7.54 -11.56 6.29
C ASP A 33 -8.30 -10.23 6.18
N ARG A 34 -8.79 -9.86 4.98
CA ARG A 34 -9.59 -8.65 4.78
C ARG A 34 -10.88 -8.65 5.63
N LEU A 35 -11.57 -9.78 5.72
CA LEU A 35 -12.75 -9.93 6.57
C LEU A 35 -12.40 -9.79 8.05
N ARG A 36 -11.27 -10.37 8.50
CA ARG A 36 -10.79 -10.22 9.88
C ARG A 36 -10.49 -8.77 10.23
N ALA A 37 -9.85 -8.02 9.33
CA ALA A 37 -9.60 -6.59 9.56
C ALA A 37 -10.90 -5.79 9.61
N ALA A 38 -11.83 -6.02 8.67
CA ALA A 38 -13.12 -5.32 8.71
C ALA A 38 -13.91 -5.61 10.00
N ALA A 39 -13.88 -6.85 10.49
CA ALA A 39 -14.47 -7.21 11.77
C ALA A 39 -13.76 -6.52 12.95
N SER A 40 -12.42 -6.50 12.95
CA SER A 40 -11.64 -5.77 13.95
C SER A 40 -11.95 -4.27 13.96
N ASP A 41 -12.02 -3.64 12.80
CA ASP A 41 -12.36 -2.22 12.67
C ASP A 41 -13.77 -1.96 13.19
N LEU A 42 -14.75 -2.79 12.81
CA LEU A 42 -16.12 -2.67 13.30
C LEU A 42 -16.20 -2.79 14.83
N LEU A 43 -15.47 -3.74 15.40
CA LEU A 43 -15.36 -3.92 16.85
C LEU A 43 -14.77 -2.69 17.52
N GLN A 44 -13.68 -2.14 16.97
CA GLN A 44 -13.04 -0.92 17.52
C GLN A 44 -13.95 0.31 17.42
N HIS A 45 -14.64 0.51 16.29
CA HIS A 45 -15.59 1.61 16.12
C HIS A 45 -16.78 1.48 17.07
N THR A 46 -17.32 0.27 17.23
CA THR A 46 -18.43 0.00 18.15
C THR A 46 -18.01 0.26 19.59
N ALA A 47 -16.82 -0.20 19.98
CA ALA A 47 -16.26 0.09 21.30
C ALA A 47 -16.07 1.59 21.54
N ALA A 48 -15.48 2.31 20.58
CA ALA A 48 -15.29 3.75 20.66
C ALA A 48 -16.63 4.49 20.76
N TRP A 49 -17.65 4.09 20.00
CA TRP A 49 -18.99 4.67 20.05
C TRP A 49 -19.71 4.40 21.38
N LEU A 50 -19.63 3.17 21.91
CA LEU A 50 -20.21 2.82 23.21
C LEU A 50 -19.59 3.64 24.36
N HIS A 51 -18.28 3.93 24.27
CA HIS A 51 -17.54 4.66 25.30
C HIS A 51 -17.38 6.16 25.05
N ALA A 52 -17.83 6.67 23.91
CA ALA A 52 -17.83 8.10 23.64
C ALA A 52 -18.72 8.79 24.70
N GLN A 53 -18.11 9.66 25.52
CA GLN A 53 -18.88 10.47 26.45
C GLN A 53 -19.79 11.40 25.64
N PRO A 54 -21.08 11.52 26.00
CA PRO A 54 -21.92 12.54 25.39
C PRO A 54 -21.28 13.90 25.64
N ASP A 55 -21.11 14.70 24.58
CA ASP A 55 -20.46 16.01 24.65
C ASP A 55 -21.09 16.85 25.77
N ALA A 56 -20.36 17.04 26.86
CA ALA A 56 -20.76 17.92 27.96
C ALA A 56 -20.87 19.39 27.53
N GLN A 57 -20.44 19.72 26.29
CA GLN A 57 -20.49 21.07 25.73
C GLN A 57 -21.85 21.40 25.06
N SER A 58 -22.60 20.44 24.51
CA SER A 58 -23.93 20.75 23.95
C SER A 58 -24.92 21.16 25.04
N ALA A 59 -24.81 20.56 26.23
CA ALA A 59 -25.62 20.91 27.40
C ALA A 59 -25.33 22.32 27.97
N ARG A 60 -24.20 22.95 27.62
CA ARG A 60 -23.88 24.32 28.07
C ARG A 60 -24.38 25.41 27.12
N GLN A 61 -24.60 25.11 25.83
CA GLN A 61 -25.14 26.09 24.89
C GLN A 61 -26.65 26.31 25.05
N ASP A 62 -27.39 25.31 25.54
CA ASP A 62 -28.83 25.45 25.85
C ASP A 62 -29.11 26.17 27.18
N ALA A 63 -28.08 26.55 27.94
CA ALA A 63 -28.19 27.15 29.28
C ALA A 63 -27.83 28.64 29.34
N MET A 64 -27.83 29.36 28.22
CA MET A 64 -27.84 30.83 28.23
C MET A 64 -29.28 31.31 27.96
N PRO A 65 -29.97 31.92 28.93
CA PRO A 65 -31.23 32.60 28.65
C PRO A 65 -30.92 33.84 27.81
N ASP A 66 -31.24 33.79 26.52
CA ASP A 66 -31.15 34.94 25.62
C ASP A 66 -32.24 35.95 26.05
N GLN A 67 -31.79 37.04 26.67
CA GLN A 67 -32.64 38.19 26.90
C GLN A 67 -32.89 38.89 25.56
N ALA A 68 -34.15 38.80 25.12
CA ALA A 68 -34.87 39.75 24.29
C ALA A 68 -34.41 39.98 22.84
N LEU A 69 -35.27 39.60 21.89
CA LEU A 69 -35.81 40.52 20.89
C LEU A 69 -37.02 39.91 20.16
N THR A 70 -38.17 40.52 20.41
CA THR A 70 -39.42 40.32 19.67
C THR A 70 -39.31 40.96 18.29
N ASP A 71 -39.29 40.17 17.21
CA ASP A 71 -39.91 40.60 15.96
C ASP A 71 -40.40 39.39 15.13
N GLY A 72 -41.59 39.53 14.56
CA GLY A 72 -42.40 38.43 14.03
C GLY A 72 -41.90 37.91 12.68
N ARG A 73 -41.43 36.66 12.66
CA ARG A 73 -41.52 35.68 11.55
C ARG A 73 -40.92 34.34 12.02
N ASN A 74 -41.64 33.65 12.91
CA ASN A 74 -41.27 32.31 13.37
C ASN A 74 -42.03 31.24 12.57
N VAL A 75 -41.39 30.69 11.55
CA VAL A 75 -41.80 29.44 10.91
C VAL A 75 -40.59 28.51 10.82
N SER A 76 -40.73 27.32 11.41
CA SER A 76 -39.96 26.08 11.19
C SER A 76 -38.60 25.81 11.87
N VAL A 77 -38.23 26.49 12.96
CA VAL A 77 -37.05 26.06 13.76
C VAL A 77 -37.41 25.06 14.87
N VAL A 78 -38.65 25.06 15.35
CA VAL A 78 -39.12 24.25 16.51
C VAL A 78 -39.08 22.73 16.24
N GLY A 79 -39.23 22.28 14.99
CA GLY A 79 -39.24 20.85 14.67
C GLY A 79 -37.87 20.15 14.61
N ARG A 80 -36.77 20.91 14.49
CA ARG A 80 -35.43 20.33 14.28
C ARG A 80 -34.77 19.93 15.61
N THR A 81 -34.96 20.73 16.65
CA THR A 81 -34.41 20.54 18.00
C THR A 81 -35.09 19.40 18.76
N GLU A 82 -36.41 19.26 18.69
CA GLU A 82 -37.14 18.17 19.35
C GLU A 82 -36.81 16.79 18.73
N PHE A 83 -36.70 16.73 17.41
CA PHE A 83 -36.32 15.50 16.70
C PHE A 83 -34.87 15.10 17.01
N GLN A 84 -33.92 16.07 17.06
CA GLN A 84 -32.54 15.80 17.47
C GLN A 84 -32.44 15.32 18.93
N GLY A 85 -33.22 15.89 19.85
CA GLY A 85 -33.27 15.47 21.25
C GLY A 85 -33.75 14.02 21.42
N LEU A 86 -34.83 13.63 20.73
CA LEU A 86 -35.36 12.27 20.75
C LEU A 86 -34.36 11.23 20.20
N VAL A 87 -33.66 11.57 19.11
CA VAL A 87 -32.62 10.72 18.53
C VAL A 87 -31.47 10.52 19.52
N SER A 88 -31.03 11.58 20.20
CA SER A 88 -29.94 11.51 21.19
C SER A 88 -30.29 10.67 22.43
N GLU A 89 -31.55 10.73 22.90
CA GLU A 89 -32.03 9.95 24.04
C GLU A 89 -32.16 8.46 23.69
N ALA A 90 -32.72 8.16 22.51
CA ALA A 90 -32.82 6.79 22.01
C ALA A 90 -31.43 6.16 21.82
N GLU A 91 -30.49 6.93 21.29
CA GLU A 91 -29.09 6.52 21.13
C GLU A 91 -28.43 6.22 22.49
N ARG A 92 -28.59 7.10 23.47
CA ARG A 92 -28.05 6.91 24.83
C ARG A 92 -28.61 5.66 25.50
N ARG A 93 -29.93 5.43 25.40
CA ARG A 93 -30.58 4.23 25.95
C ARG A 93 -30.11 2.96 25.26
N LEU A 94 -29.97 3.00 23.92
CA LEU A 94 -29.41 1.88 23.17
C LEU A 94 -27.98 1.56 23.60
N ARG A 95 -27.12 2.58 23.77
CA ARG A 95 -25.75 2.40 24.30
C ARG A 95 -25.75 1.75 25.68
N GLN A 96 -26.61 2.21 26.59
CA GLN A 96 -26.72 1.65 27.95
C GLN A 96 -27.14 0.18 27.94
N VAL A 97 -28.15 -0.17 27.14
CA VAL A 97 -28.60 -1.57 26.98
C VAL A 97 -27.49 -2.43 26.39
N LEU A 98 -26.80 -1.95 25.35
CA LEU A 98 -25.69 -2.67 24.73
C LEU A 98 -24.51 -2.84 25.68
N LEU A 99 -24.14 -1.82 26.46
CA LEU A 99 -23.08 -1.92 27.49
C LEU A 99 -23.44 -2.90 28.60
N ALA A 100 -24.72 -3.07 28.93
CA ALA A 100 -25.18 -4.03 29.94
C ALA A 100 -25.20 -5.47 29.42
N LEU A 101 -25.37 -5.68 28.10
CA LEU A 101 -25.48 -7.00 27.48
C LEU A 101 -24.16 -7.50 26.89
N LEU A 102 -23.28 -6.60 26.45
CA LEU A 102 -22.01 -6.95 25.82
C LEU A 102 -20.91 -7.14 26.86
N PRO A 103 -19.96 -8.07 26.62
CA PRO A 103 -18.83 -8.23 27.52
C PRO A 103 -17.93 -6.97 27.45
N PRO A 104 -17.10 -6.72 28.49
CA PRO A 104 -16.20 -5.57 28.51
C PRO A 104 -15.35 -5.50 27.23
N VAL A 105 -15.15 -4.32 26.66
CA VAL A 105 -14.40 -4.15 25.39
C VAL A 105 -13.01 -4.79 25.43
N GLY A 106 -12.33 -4.77 26.58
CA GLY A 106 -11.03 -5.42 26.77
C GLY A 106 -11.04 -6.96 26.66
N SER A 107 -12.22 -7.58 26.60
CA SER A 107 -12.40 -9.03 26.39
C SER A 107 -12.81 -9.39 24.96
N TRP A 108 -13.00 -8.39 24.09
CA TRP A 108 -13.32 -8.65 22.69
C TRP A 108 -12.09 -9.23 22.00
N PRO A 109 -12.24 -10.29 21.18
CA PRO A 109 -11.11 -10.97 20.59
C PRO A 109 -10.36 -10.02 19.64
N VAL A 110 -9.07 -9.82 19.91
CA VAL A 110 -8.17 -9.19 18.94
C VAL A 110 -7.95 -10.18 17.81
N LEU A 111 -8.52 -9.88 16.65
CA LEU A 111 -8.31 -10.68 15.46
C LEU A 111 -6.94 -10.35 14.88
N GLU A 112 -5.93 -11.15 15.23
CA GLU A 112 -4.59 -10.98 14.68
C GLU A 112 -4.61 -11.03 13.14
N PRO A 113 -3.81 -10.18 12.47
CA PRO A 113 -3.68 -10.23 11.01
C PRO A 113 -3.09 -11.57 10.55
N ALA A 114 -3.56 -12.07 9.40
CA ALA A 114 -2.99 -13.28 8.81
C ALA A 114 -1.78 -12.92 7.94
N TYR A 115 -0.69 -13.67 8.07
CA TYR A 115 0.53 -13.46 7.30
C TYR A 115 0.84 -14.64 6.39
N ILE A 116 1.46 -14.35 5.25
CA ILE A 116 2.07 -15.34 4.36
C ILE A 116 3.55 -15.04 4.16
N LYS A 117 4.31 -16.02 3.66
CA LYS A 117 5.72 -15.82 3.33
C LYS A 117 5.87 -14.74 2.27
N LEU A 118 6.79 -13.80 2.47
CA LEU A 118 7.20 -12.86 1.44
C LEU A 118 7.93 -13.62 0.31
N VAL A 119 8.84 -14.51 0.71
CA VAL A 119 9.65 -15.33 -0.20
C VAL A 119 9.58 -16.79 0.23
N GLY A 120 9.43 -17.70 -0.72
CA GLY A 120 9.43 -19.13 -0.49
C GLY A 120 9.85 -19.91 -1.73
N LEU A 121 9.90 -21.23 -1.60
CA LEU A 121 10.14 -22.11 -2.74
C LEU A 121 8.92 -22.13 -3.67
N GLU A 122 9.14 -22.54 -4.91
CA GLU A 122 8.04 -22.86 -5.83
C GLU A 122 7.07 -23.86 -5.21
N GLY A 123 5.77 -23.57 -5.33
CA GLY A 123 4.70 -24.35 -4.69
C GLY A 123 4.35 -23.94 -3.26
N GLU A 124 5.21 -23.20 -2.55
CA GLU A 124 4.87 -22.68 -1.23
C GLU A 124 3.88 -21.51 -1.29
N LEU A 125 3.15 -21.29 -0.18
CA LEU A 125 2.29 -20.12 0.00
C LEU A 125 3.16 -18.87 0.27
N ALA A 126 3.72 -18.33 -0.82
CA ALA A 126 4.59 -17.16 -0.81
C ALA A 126 4.22 -16.17 -1.92
N VAL A 127 4.51 -14.89 -1.69
CA VAL A 127 4.35 -13.85 -2.70
C VAL A 127 5.39 -14.03 -3.81
N MET A 128 6.67 -14.09 -3.45
CA MET A 128 7.77 -14.42 -4.37
C MET A 128 8.14 -15.89 -4.23
N GLN A 129 8.02 -16.64 -5.32
CA GLN A 129 8.43 -18.04 -5.39
C GLN A 129 9.74 -18.12 -6.18
N LEU A 130 10.76 -18.73 -5.56
CA LEU A 130 12.12 -18.83 -6.07
C LEU A 130 12.52 -20.30 -6.23
N SER A 131 13.40 -20.56 -7.18
CA SER A 131 14.14 -21.83 -7.24
C SER A 131 15.03 -21.99 -6.00
N PRO A 132 15.50 -23.21 -5.66
CA PRO A 132 16.39 -23.42 -4.52
C PRO A 132 17.65 -22.54 -4.56
N ASP A 133 18.28 -22.40 -5.72
CA ASP A 133 19.49 -21.59 -5.90
C ASP A 133 19.20 -20.09 -5.74
N GLN A 134 18.07 -19.62 -6.27
CA GLN A 134 17.61 -18.25 -6.11
C GLN A 134 17.28 -17.93 -4.66
N LEU A 135 16.64 -18.86 -3.94
CA LEU A 135 16.33 -18.68 -2.52
C LEU A 135 17.61 -18.63 -1.67
N LYS A 136 18.59 -19.49 -1.98
CA LYS A 136 19.91 -19.45 -1.36
C LYS A 136 20.62 -18.12 -1.62
N ALA A 137 20.63 -17.65 -2.86
CA ALA A 137 21.21 -16.35 -3.22
C ALA A 137 20.49 -15.17 -2.54
N TYR A 138 19.16 -15.24 -2.41
CA TYR A 138 18.36 -14.25 -1.70
C TYR A 138 18.77 -14.13 -0.22
N PHE A 139 18.89 -15.25 0.49
CA PHE A 139 19.26 -15.23 1.90
C PHE A 139 20.77 -15.04 2.16
N ALA A 140 21.64 -15.32 1.18
CA ALA A 140 23.09 -15.14 1.34
C ALA A 140 23.50 -13.69 1.65
N LYS A 141 22.68 -12.71 1.25
CA LYS A 141 22.87 -11.27 1.50
C LYS A 141 22.15 -10.75 2.75
N HIS A 142 21.37 -11.59 3.43
CA HIS A 142 20.62 -11.17 4.61
C HIS A 142 21.51 -11.24 5.86
N PRO A 143 21.27 -10.37 6.86
CA PRO A 143 21.95 -10.49 8.14
C PRO A 143 21.55 -11.80 8.82
N LYS A 144 22.43 -12.31 9.69
CA LYS A 144 22.13 -13.52 10.50
C LYS A 144 20.94 -13.29 11.44
N GLU A 145 20.81 -12.07 11.93
CA GLU A 145 19.74 -11.62 12.81
C GLU A 145 19.14 -10.34 12.23
N TYR A 146 17.82 -10.27 12.16
CA TYR A 146 17.15 -9.04 11.72
C TYR A 146 16.90 -8.12 12.91
N GLU A 147 17.24 -6.86 12.73
CA GLU A 147 16.93 -5.82 13.70
C GLU A 147 15.43 -5.48 13.71
N GLY A 148 14.94 -4.99 14.85
CA GLY A 148 13.56 -4.48 14.97
C GLY A 148 12.46 -5.53 14.82
N GLY A 149 12.79 -6.83 14.96
CA GLY A 149 11.81 -7.91 14.85
C GLY A 149 11.28 -8.13 13.43
N TRP A 150 11.98 -7.63 12.41
CA TRP A 150 11.61 -7.82 11.01
C TRP A 150 11.54 -9.30 10.65
N ARG A 151 10.55 -9.66 9.83
CA ARG A 151 10.33 -11.03 9.35
C ARG A 151 9.99 -10.97 7.86
N PRO A 152 10.43 -11.96 7.05
CA PRO A 152 10.12 -12.02 5.61
C PRO A 152 8.69 -12.54 5.39
N VAL A 153 7.71 -11.86 5.97
CA VAL A 153 6.28 -12.17 5.87
C VAL A 153 5.52 -10.90 5.52
N ILE A 154 4.35 -11.07 4.92
CA ILE A 154 3.49 -9.98 4.50
C ILE A 154 2.05 -10.29 4.85
N LEU A 155 1.24 -9.25 5.08
CA LEU A 155 -0.18 -9.38 5.29
C LEU A 155 -0.82 -10.12 4.12
N SER A 156 -1.63 -11.14 4.42
CA SER A 156 -2.29 -11.96 3.41
C SER A 156 -3.19 -11.11 2.52
N ARG A 157 -3.86 -10.08 3.06
CA ARG A 157 -4.71 -9.16 2.29
C ARG A 157 -3.98 -8.44 1.16
N PHE A 158 -2.66 -8.27 1.26
CA PHE A 158 -1.84 -7.62 0.22
C PHE A 158 -1.96 -8.35 -1.13
N THR A 159 -2.21 -9.67 -1.14
CA THR A 159 -2.39 -10.45 -2.37
C THR A 159 -3.58 -10.01 -3.20
N LEU A 160 -4.58 -9.36 -2.58
CA LEU A 160 -5.74 -8.81 -3.26
C LEU A 160 -5.37 -7.57 -4.09
N GLU A 161 -4.43 -6.77 -3.60
CA GLU A 161 -4.01 -5.51 -4.21
C GLU A 161 -2.92 -5.71 -5.28
N THR A 162 -2.09 -6.75 -5.11
CA THR A 162 -0.93 -6.96 -6.01
C THR A 162 -1.37 -7.16 -7.47
N SER A 163 -2.54 -7.74 -7.70
CA SER A 163 -3.06 -8.01 -9.05
C SER A 163 -3.50 -6.74 -9.81
N SER A 164 -3.96 -5.72 -9.08
CA SER A 164 -4.42 -4.46 -9.66
C SER A 164 -3.31 -3.41 -9.73
N TYR A 165 -2.20 -3.61 -9.01
CA TYR A 165 -1.03 -2.73 -9.06
C TYR A 165 -0.29 -2.84 -10.40
N SER A 166 -0.29 -1.78 -11.20
CA SER A 166 0.35 -1.74 -12.52
C SER A 166 1.11 -0.43 -12.75
N PRO A 167 2.32 -0.28 -12.18
CA PRO A 167 3.15 0.92 -12.32
C PRO A 167 3.37 1.37 -13.76
N ILE A 168 3.41 0.44 -14.72
CA ILE A 168 3.63 0.74 -16.13
C ILE A 168 2.61 1.73 -16.70
N LYS A 169 1.38 1.71 -16.18
CA LYS A 169 0.30 2.62 -16.60
C LYS A 169 0.58 4.08 -16.23
N SER A 170 1.48 4.32 -15.28
CA SER A 170 1.87 5.65 -14.83
C SER A 170 3.11 6.19 -15.54
N VAL A 171 3.87 5.34 -16.25
CA VAL A 171 5.13 5.74 -16.90
C VAL A 171 4.96 6.90 -17.88
N PRO A 172 3.91 6.98 -18.72
CA PRO A 172 3.70 8.13 -19.61
C PRO A 172 3.48 9.47 -18.89
N ARG A 173 3.29 9.48 -17.57
CA ARG A 173 3.12 10.70 -16.76
C ARG A 173 4.42 11.14 -16.06
N VAL A 174 5.50 10.38 -16.21
CA VAL A 174 6.78 10.70 -15.57
C VAL A 174 7.48 11.79 -16.37
N THR A 175 7.73 12.94 -15.71
CA THR A 175 8.39 14.10 -16.32
C THR A 175 9.86 14.26 -15.88
N ALA A 176 10.26 13.59 -14.80
CA ALA A 176 11.65 13.55 -14.38
C ALA A 176 12.48 12.67 -15.34
N PRO A 177 13.79 12.94 -15.51
CA PRO A 177 14.71 11.99 -16.14
C PRO A 177 14.64 10.65 -15.42
N VAL A 178 14.72 9.54 -16.17
CA VAL A 178 14.67 8.18 -15.59
C VAL A 178 15.81 7.33 -16.13
N LEU A 179 16.52 6.67 -15.21
CA LEU A 179 17.41 5.57 -15.52
C LEU A 179 16.71 4.24 -15.21
N PHE A 180 16.55 3.42 -16.23
CA PHE A 180 16.19 2.02 -16.09
C PHE A 180 17.45 1.16 -16.10
N ILE A 181 17.50 0.20 -15.18
CA ILE A 181 18.54 -0.83 -15.17
C ILE A 181 17.85 -2.19 -15.19
N SER A 182 18.28 -3.06 -16.09
CA SER A 182 17.70 -4.38 -16.31
C SER A 182 18.77 -5.46 -16.30
N ALA A 183 18.40 -6.63 -15.76
CA ALA A 183 19.19 -7.85 -15.84
C ALA A 183 18.58 -8.76 -16.93
N LEU A 184 19.39 -9.11 -17.95
CA LEU A 184 18.91 -9.84 -19.13
C LEU A 184 18.41 -11.25 -18.81
N ARG A 185 18.96 -11.89 -17.76
CA ARG A 185 18.58 -13.24 -17.30
C ARG A 185 17.67 -13.20 -16.07
N ASP A 186 16.95 -12.09 -15.87
CA ASP A 186 16.01 -11.92 -14.76
C ASP A 186 14.72 -12.73 -14.99
N GLN A 187 14.48 -13.72 -14.13
CA GLN A 187 13.26 -14.55 -14.14
C GLN A 187 12.14 -14.01 -13.23
N LEU A 188 12.44 -12.99 -12.42
CA LEU A 188 11.55 -12.33 -11.48
C LEU A 188 10.91 -11.08 -12.12
N CYS A 189 11.74 -10.25 -12.73
CA CYS A 189 11.38 -9.01 -13.42
C CYS A 189 11.95 -9.02 -14.85
N PRO A 190 11.24 -9.63 -15.84
CA PRO A 190 11.77 -9.81 -17.18
C PRO A 190 12.19 -8.50 -17.86
N ALA A 191 13.35 -8.50 -18.52
CA ALA A 191 13.93 -7.33 -19.18
C ALA A 191 12.99 -6.66 -20.20
N GLU A 192 12.17 -7.45 -20.89
CA GLU A 192 11.16 -6.96 -21.84
C GLU A 192 10.20 -5.94 -21.23
N GLN A 193 9.83 -6.11 -19.95
CA GLN A 193 8.94 -5.16 -19.28
C GLN A 193 9.64 -3.84 -18.97
N VAL A 194 10.94 -3.91 -18.66
CA VAL A 194 11.76 -2.72 -18.42
C VAL A 194 11.94 -1.96 -19.74
N ARG A 195 12.20 -2.66 -20.85
CA ARG A 195 12.22 -2.07 -22.21
C ARG A 195 10.90 -1.40 -22.55
N LYS A 196 9.78 -2.10 -22.36
CA LYS A 196 8.44 -1.55 -22.58
C LYS A 196 8.20 -0.30 -21.74
N ALA A 197 8.62 -0.27 -20.48
CA ALA A 197 8.53 0.93 -19.66
C ALA A 197 9.41 2.06 -20.21
N ALA A 198 10.65 1.78 -20.62
CA ALA A 198 11.52 2.78 -21.22
C ALA A 198 10.91 3.41 -22.49
N GLU A 199 10.28 2.60 -23.35
CA GLU A 199 9.59 3.05 -24.56
C GLU A 199 8.35 3.91 -24.28
N LEU A 200 7.72 3.74 -23.11
CA LEU A 200 6.53 4.49 -22.71
C LEU A 200 6.83 5.87 -22.12
N LEU A 201 8.11 6.20 -21.88
CA LEU A 201 8.46 7.52 -21.39
C LEU A 201 8.13 8.59 -22.44
N PRO A 202 7.67 9.78 -22.00
CA PRO A 202 7.43 10.88 -22.91
C PRO A 202 8.71 11.25 -23.66
N ALA A 203 8.60 11.37 -24.98
CA ALA A 203 9.69 11.89 -25.80
C ALA A 203 10.01 13.33 -25.38
N SER A 204 11.31 13.66 -25.38
CA SER A 204 11.82 14.99 -25.11
C SER A 204 11.15 16.04 -26.01
N SER A 205 10.20 16.81 -25.50
CA SER A 205 9.62 17.91 -26.27
C SER A 205 10.67 19.01 -26.37
N SER A 206 11.16 19.26 -27.59
CA SER A 206 12.26 20.16 -27.94
C SER A 206 11.94 21.66 -27.76
N SER A 207 10.97 22.02 -26.92
CA SER A 207 10.45 23.39 -26.82
C SER A 207 10.80 24.04 -25.47
N GLY A 208 11.97 24.67 -25.41
CA GLY A 208 12.14 25.94 -24.69
C GLY A 208 12.44 25.94 -23.18
N GLY A 209 12.70 24.81 -22.53
CA GLY A 209 13.10 24.81 -21.11
C GLY A 209 13.75 23.50 -20.68
N SER A 210 14.86 23.61 -19.94
CA SER A 210 15.88 22.60 -19.60
C SER A 210 15.46 21.28 -18.89
N SER A 211 14.23 20.78 -19.04
CA SER A 211 13.86 19.47 -18.49
C SER A 211 12.98 18.69 -19.46
N SER A 212 13.64 18.12 -20.47
CA SER A 212 13.11 17.02 -21.26
C SER A 212 13.23 15.74 -20.42
N SER A 213 12.15 14.97 -20.24
CA SER A 213 12.25 13.61 -19.69
C SER A 213 13.08 12.76 -20.65
N THR A 214 14.34 12.51 -20.30
CA THR A 214 15.19 11.55 -21.00
C THR A 214 15.12 10.20 -20.29
N GLY A 215 14.73 9.18 -21.03
CA GLY A 215 14.84 7.78 -20.61
C GLY A 215 16.20 7.22 -20.99
N GLU A 216 16.91 6.63 -20.03
CA GLU A 216 18.11 5.84 -20.27
C GLU A 216 17.87 4.39 -19.85
N LEU A 217 18.33 3.43 -20.64
CA LEU A 217 18.23 2.00 -20.33
C LEU A 217 19.63 1.39 -20.34
N VAL A 218 20.00 0.77 -19.21
CA VAL A 218 21.22 -0.04 -19.06
C VAL A 218 20.81 -1.49 -18.89
N GLU A 219 21.32 -2.37 -19.73
CA GLU A 219 21.09 -3.81 -19.64
C GLU A 219 22.38 -4.55 -19.29
N LEU A 220 22.31 -5.44 -18.31
CA LEU A 220 23.42 -6.23 -17.81
C LEU A 220 23.15 -7.71 -18.05
N ASP A 221 24.13 -8.47 -18.56
CA ASP A 221 23.99 -9.92 -18.76
C ASP A 221 24.16 -10.70 -17.44
N CYS A 222 23.22 -10.50 -16.53
CA CYS A 222 23.23 -11.10 -15.20
C CYS A 222 21.83 -11.59 -14.82
N THR A 223 21.74 -12.38 -13.74
CA THR A 223 20.44 -12.71 -13.13
C THR A 223 19.96 -11.57 -12.21
N HIS A 224 18.73 -11.68 -11.70
CA HIS A 224 18.17 -10.72 -10.74
C HIS A 224 19.09 -10.49 -9.54
N PHE A 225 19.70 -11.56 -9.00
CA PHE A 225 20.48 -11.48 -7.78
C PHE A 225 21.94 -11.09 -8.02
N ASP A 226 22.48 -11.41 -9.20
CA ASP A 226 23.85 -11.04 -9.58
C ASP A 226 24.03 -9.51 -9.61
N ALA A 227 23.00 -8.75 -9.97
CA ALA A 227 23.01 -7.28 -9.99
C ALA A 227 23.39 -6.64 -8.64
N TYR A 228 23.29 -7.40 -7.54
CA TYR A 228 23.63 -6.95 -6.19
C TYR A 228 25.01 -7.43 -5.73
N LEU A 229 25.82 -8.03 -6.61
CA LEU A 229 27.10 -8.64 -6.26
C LEU A 229 28.22 -8.22 -7.21
N GLY A 230 29.45 -8.18 -6.69
CA GLY A 230 30.68 -8.09 -7.46
C GLY A 230 30.71 -6.98 -8.52
N GLU A 231 31.12 -7.34 -9.74
CA GLU A 231 31.26 -6.42 -10.86
C GLU A 231 29.93 -5.82 -11.33
N TYR A 232 28.82 -6.57 -11.24
CA TYR A 232 27.51 -6.06 -11.63
C TYR A 232 27.02 -4.99 -10.65
N LEU A 233 27.23 -5.18 -9.34
CA LEU A 233 26.94 -4.13 -8.35
C LEU A 233 27.75 -2.85 -8.64
N ALA A 234 29.02 -3.01 -8.99
CA ALA A 234 29.88 -1.88 -9.38
C ALA A 234 29.34 -1.17 -10.63
N ALA A 235 28.95 -1.92 -11.67
CA ALA A 235 28.38 -1.38 -12.90
C ALA A 235 27.04 -0.67 -12.69
N VAL A 236 26.14 -1.24 -11.87
CA VAL A 236 24.88 -0.62 -11.45
C VAL A 236 25.16 0.68 -10.72
N THR A 237 26.08 0.67 -9.76
CA THR A 237 26.42 1.84 -8.95
C THR A 237 27.00 2.96 -9.80
N ASP A 238 27.95 2.65 -10.69
CA ASP A 238 28.56 3.61 -11.61
C ASP A 238 27.52 4.25 -12.54
N SER A 239 26.60 3.43 -13.08
CA SER A 239 25.50 3.91 -13.92
C SER A 239 24.59 4.89 -13.17
N ASN A 240 24.21 4.56 -11.94
CA ASN A 240 23.42 5.44 -11.08
C ASN A 240 24.16 6.76 -10.79
N VAL A 241 25.42 6.70 -10.39
CA VAL A 241 26.22 7.90 -10.07
C VAL A 241 26.38 8.80 -11.30
N ARG A 242 26.68 8.24 -12.47
CA ARG A 242 26.81 9.00 -13.72
C ARG A 242 25.50 9.69 -14.10
N PHE A 243 24.39 8.97 -13.99
CA PHE A 243 23.06 9.51 -14.27
C PHE A 243 22.71 10.66 -13.33
N LEU A 244 22.86 10.45 -12.01
CA LEU A 244 22.57 11.48 -11.01
C LEU A 244 23.46 12.71 -11.18
N ARG A 245 24.76 12.54 -11.48
CA ARG A 245 25.65 13.68 -11.75
C ARG A 245 25.19 14.51 -12.93
N ARG A 246 24.71 13.91 -14.02
CA ARG A 246 24.22 14.65 -15.19
C ARG A 246 22.92 15.42 -14.93
N HIS A 247 22.05 14.90 -14.08
CA HIS A 247 20.71 15.46 -13.89
C HIS A 247 20.51 16.27 -12.61
N LEU A 248 21.38 16.13 -11.61
CA LEU A 248 21.25 16.78 -10.31
C LEU A 248 22.40 17.72 -9.94
N GLN A 249 23.43 17.84 -10.78
CA GLN A 249 24.45 18.86 -10.53
C GLN A 249 23.86 20.25 -10.77
N PRO A 250 23.98 21.18 -9.80
CA PRO A 250 23.61 22.56 -10.04
C PRO A 250 24.50 23.12 -11.17
N PRO A 251 23.99 24.06 -11.98
CA PRO A 251 24.83 24.77 -12.93
C PRO A 251 26.04 25.36 -12.19
N PRO A 252 27.22 25.41 -12.82
CA PRO A 252 28.38 26.05 -12.20
C PRO A 252 27.97 27.44 -11.74
N ALA A 253 28.29 27.79 -10.49
CA ALA A 253 28.08 29.14 -9.99
C ALA A 253 28.89 30.07 -10.91
N ASP A 254 28.21 31.03 -11.53
CA ASP A 254 28.88 32.07 -12.31
C ASP A 254 29.88 32.78 -11.37
N VAL A 255 31.18 32.62 -11.65
CA VAL A 255 32.30 33.33 -11.00
C VAL A 255 32.72 34.48 -11.90
#